data_AF-A0A9W9EI10-F1
#
_entry.id   AF-A0A9W9EI10-F1
#
_cell.length_a   1.000
_cell.length_b   1.000
_cell.length_c   1.000
_cell.angle_alpha   90.00
_cell.angle_beta   90.00
_cell.angle_gamma   90.00
#
_symmetry.space_group_name_H-M   'P 1'
#
loop_
_entity.id
_entity.type
_entity.pdbx_description
1 polymer ?
#
loop_
_entity_poly.entity_id
_entity_poly.type
_entity_poly.pdbx_seq_one_letter_code
_entity_poly.pdbx_strand_id
1 'polypeptide(L)'
;DTILSIRATSTLECTEVTPDWPVEATIYGYAPNLPATIIFCTLFAICCIVQLAQTIKWRMWSYGIAVLLGAPSEVIGYIGRILLHNNPYSDAGFEAQICTLTIAPAFWSAAIYLTLKHEVNVLGIEYPYIFVTCDLISLSLQGAPGGLTASATTPDGAATGSNVMLAGIVWQVITLTVFGGMSIHFFLRIKSTPKYQLSVRAQKVWESRKFWVFRGSNAVSFITTYARCVYR
;
A
#
# COMPACT_ATOMS: atom_id res chain seq x y z
N ASP A 1 -26.98 17.85 -17.04
CA ASP A 1 -27.93 18.63 -16.22
C ASP A 1 -28.73 17.81 -15.22
N THR A 2 -29.20 16.61 -15.56
CA THR A 2 -29.96 15.73 -14.64
C THR A 2 -29.14 15.21 -13.45
N ILE A 3 -27.86 14.87 -13.63
CA ILE A 3 -26.99 14.35 -12.56
C ILE A 3 -26.63 15.43 -11.52
N LEU A 4 -26.54 16.70 -11.94
CA LEU A 4 -26.28 17.82 -11.03
C LEU A 4 -27.53 18.21 -10.22
N SER A 5 -28.72 18.08 -10.80
CA SER A 5 -30.00 18.25 -10.08
C SER A 5 -30.20 17.21 -8.98
N ILE A 6 -29.68 15.99 -9.17
CA ILE A 6 -29.77 14.88 -8.24
C ILE A 6 -28.84 15.10 -7.03
N ARG A 7 -27.65 15.68 -7.25
CA ARG A 7 -26.72 16.08 -6.18
C ARG A 7 -27.20 17.27 -5.34
N ALA A 8 -28.02 18.17 -5.88
CA ALA A 8 -28.51 19.33 -5.15
C ALA A 8 -29.57 18.99 -4.07
N THR A 9 -30.15 17.78 -4.13
CA THR A 9 -31.14 17.27 -3.16
C THR A 9 -30.47 16.43 -2.05
N SER A 10 -29.17 16.65 -1.79
CA SER A 10 -28.33 15.84 -0.88
C SER A 10 -28.50 16.14 0.62
N THR A 11 -29.67 16.60 1.06
CA THR A 11 -29.97 16.82 2.49
C THR A 11 -30.90 15.77 3.10
N LEU A 12 -31.28 14.73 2.34
CA LEU A 12 -32.04 13.59 2.85
C LEU A 12 -31.21 12.32 2.72
N GLU A 13 -30.80 11.80 3.88
CA GLU A 13 -30.13 10.53 4.08
C GLU A 13 -30.88 9.39 3.36
N CYS A 14 -30.39 8.97 2.19
CA CYS A 14 -30.86 7.76 1.52
C CYS A 14 -29.83 6.65 1.70
N THR A 15 -30.20 5.67 2.52
CA THR A 15 -29.39 4.50 2.91
C THR A 15 -29.71 3.24 2.10
N GLU A 16 -30.63 3.27 1.13
CA GLU A 16 -31.03 2.09 0.35
C GLU A 16 -31.25 2.37 -1.16
N VAL A 17 -30.97 1.36 -1.98
CA VAL A 17 -31.15 1.37 -3.43
C VAL A 17 -32.63 1.23 -3.77
N THR A 18 -33.24 2.28 -4.33
CA THR A 18 -34.64 2.31 -4.75
C THR A 18 -34.75 2.44 -6.28
N PRO A 19 -35.91 2.13 -6.89
CA PRO A 19 -36.12 2.24 -8.34
C PRO A 19 -35.90 3.65 -8.90
N ASP A 20 -35.97 4.68 -8.05
CA ASP A 20 -35.71 6.08 -8.39
C ASP A 20 -34.20 6.45 -8.36
N TRP A 21 -33.35 5.58 -7.80
CA TRP A 21 -31.91 5.78 -7.60
C TRP A 21 -31.11 4.51 -7.97
N PRO A 22 -30.79 4.30 -9.25
CA PRO A 22 -30.19 3.07 -9.72
C PRO A 22 -28.74 2.88 -9.23
N VAL A 23 -28.28 1.62 -9.23
CA VAL A 23 -26.93 1.20 -8.76
C VAL A 23 -25.80 1.97 -9.45
N GLU A 24 -26.04 2.47 -10.67
CA GLU A 24 -25.12 3.31 -11.44
C GLU A 24 -24.80 4.67 -10.80
N ALA A 25 -25.61 5.14 -9.84
CA ALA A 25 -25.39 6.40 -9.12
C ALA A 25 -24.44 6.26 -7.90
N THR A 26 -24.07 5.02 -7.54
CA THR A 26 -23.07 4.77 -6.49
C THR A 26 -21.65 4.96 -7.03
N ILE A 27 -20.72 5.44 -6.19
CA ILE A 27 -19.32 5.74 -6.58
C ILE A 27 -18.61 4.53 -7.22
N TYR A 28 -19.08 3.30 -6.96
CA TYR A 28 -18.48 2.04 -7.42
C TYR A 28 -19.30 1.27 -8.48
N GLY A 29 -20.57 1.62 -8.73
CA GLY A 29 -21.43 0.88 -9.68
C GLY A 29 -21.72 -0.59 -9.29
N TYR A 30 -21.44 -1.00 -8.05
CA TYR A 30 -21.71 -2.35 -7.53
C TYR A 30 -21.91 -2.31 -6.01
N ALA A 31 -22.84 -3.11 -5.48
CA ALA A 31 -23.06 -3.28 -4.04
C ALA A 31 -21.90 -4.08 -3.41
N PRO A 32 -21.02 -3.48 -2.59
CA PRO A 32 -19.87 -4.18 -2.05
C PRO A 32 -20.29 -5.40 -1.21
N ASN A 33 -19.64 -6.55 -1.40
CA ASN A 33 -19.83 -7.73 -0.56
C ASN A 33 -19.36 -7.45 0.88
N LEU A 34 -20.26 -6.89 1.71
CA LEU A 34 -20.05 -6.54 3.10
C LEU A 34 -19.43 -7.66 3.96
N PRO A 35 -19.86 -8.93 3.87
CA PRO A 35 -19.24 -9.99 4.66
C PRO A 35 -17.76 -10.22 4.33
N ALA A 36 -17.37 -10.10 3.05
CA ALA A 36 -15.97 -10.26 2.66
C ALA A 36 -15.10 -9.12 3.21
N THR A 37 -15.59 -7.87 3.13
CA THR A 37 -14.89 -6.69 3.66
C THR A 37 -14.66 -6.78 5.16
N ILE A 38 -15.65 -7.26 5.93
CA ILE A 38 -15.54 -7.45 7.38
C ILE A 38 -14.49 -8.52 7.70
N ILE A 39 -14.52 -9.67 7.02
CA ILE A 39 -13.54 -10.75 7.25
C ILE A 39 -12.12 -10.25 7.01
N PHE A 40 -11.86 -9.55 5.90
CA PHE A 40 -10.53 -9.00 5.63
C PHE A 40 -10.15 -7.91 6.65
N CYS A 41 -11.08 -7.04 7.04
CA CYS A 41 -10.83 -6.03 8.07
C CYS A 41 -10.40 -6.67 9.40
N THR A 42 -11.12 -7.70 9.86
CA THR A 42 -10.80 -8.40 11.11
C THR A 42 -9.45 -9.12 11.00
N LEU A 43 -9.16 -9.77 9.87
CA LEU A 43 -7.87 -10.42 9.64
C LEU A 43 -6.71 -9.41 9.68
N PHE A 44 -6.82 -8.28 8.98
CA PHE A 44 -5.80 -7.23 9.01
C PHE A 44 -5.64 -6.62 10.40
N ALA A 45 -6.73 -6.45 11.16
CA ALA A 45 -6.67 -5.96 12.53
C ALA A 45 -5.92 -6.93 13.46
N ILE A 46 -6.19 -8.24 13.37
CA ILE A 46 -5.48 -9.27 14.13
C ILE A 46 -3.99 -9.27 13.74
N CYS A 47 -3.69 -9.24 12.43
CA CYS A 47 -2.31 -9.16 11.95
C CYS A 47 -1.59 -7.91 12.47
N CYS A 48 -2.27 -6.76 12.52
CA CYS A 48 -1.73 -5.52 13.06
C CYS A 48 -1.35 -5.65 14.54
N ILE A 49 -2.21 -6.24 15.37
CA ILE A 49 -1.94 -6.49 16.79
C ILE A 49 -0.75 -7.43 16.96
N VAL A 50 -0.70 -8.51 16.18
CA VAL A 50 0.40 -9.48 16.22
C VAL A 50 1.73 -8.82 15.82
N GLN A 51 1.75 -8.02 14.75
CA GLN A 51 2.93 -7.29 14.29
C GLN A 51 3.39 -6.24 15.32
N LEU A 52 2.46 -5.55 15.99
CA LEU A 52 2.76 -4.62 17.08
C LEU A 52 3.42 -5.35 18.25
N ALA A 53 2.85 -6.48 18.69
CA ALA A 53 3.43 -7.30 19.75
C ALA A 53 4.84 -7.80 19.39
N GLN A 54 5.06 -8.22 18.14
CA GLN A 54 6.38 -8.64 17.65
C GLN A 54 7.37 -7.46 17.63
N THR A 55 6.95 -6.28 17.17
CA THR A 55 7.79 -5.08 17.14
C THR A 55 8.28 -4.71 18.53
N ILE A 56 7.39 -4.72 19.52
CA ILE A 56 7.73 -4.40 20.93
C ILE A 56 8.63 -5.48 21.52
N LYS A 57 8.30 -6.77 21.32
CA LYS A 57 9.05 -7.90 21.89
C LYS A 57 10.49 -7.98 21.35
N TRP A 58 10.66 -7.80 20.04
CA TRP A 58 11.95 -7.97 19.36
C TRP A 58 12.70 -6.64 19.13
N ARG A 59 12.14 -5.51 19.57
CA ARG A 59 12.72 -4.15 19.45
C ARG A 59 13.20 -3.80 18.04
N MET A 60 12.49 -4.30 17.02
CA MET A 60 12.81 -4.02 15.61
C MET A 60 12.25 -2.65 15.21
N TRP A 61 12.72 -1.56 15.82
CA TRP A 61 12.11 -0.23 15.70
C TRP A 61 11.99 0.28 14.26
N SER A 62 13.04 0.16 13.44
CA SER A 62 13.01 0.68 12.06
C SER A 62 12.03 -0.08 11.16
N TYR A 63 12.06 -1.42 11.20
CA TYR A 63 11.09 -2.27 10.48
C TYR A 63 9.67 -2.11 11.06
N GLY A 64 9.59 -2.04 12.38
CA GLY A 64 8.36 -1.91 13.15
C GLY A 64 7.60 -0.63 12.85
N ILE A 65 8.27 0.52 12.72
CA ILE A 65 7.62 1.78 12.34
C ILE A 65 6.97 1.66 10.96
N ALA A 66 7.66 1.12 9.96
CA ALA A 66 7.10 0.94 8.62
C ALA A 66 5.86 0.03 8.65
N VAL A 67 5.93 -1.10 9.35
CA VAL A 67 4.80 -2.03 9.50
C VAL A 67 3.65 -1.42 10.31
N LEU A 68 3.96 -0.65 11.36
CA LEU A 68 2.97 0.02 12.20
C LEU A 68 2.29 1.20 11.52
N LEU A 69 2.88 1.75 10.46
CA LEU A 69 2.20 2.73 9.62
C LEU A 69 1.39 2.04 8.50
N GLY A 70 1.91 0.95 7.93
CA GLY A 70 1.24 0.19 6.87
C GLY A 70 0.01 -0.59 7.32
N ALA A 71 0.10 -1.35 8.42
CA ALA A 71 -0.97 -2.24 8.86
C ALA A 71 -2.25 -1.50 9.31
N PRO A 72 -2.18 -0.42 10.12
CA PRO A 72 -3.37 0.37 10.43
C PRO A 72 -3.96 1.07 9.22
N SER A 73 -3.12 1.50 8.26
CA SER A 73 -3.61 2.12 7.03
C SER A 73 -4.51 1.17 6.23
N GLU A 74 -4.18 -0.11 6.14
CA GLU A 74 -5.08 -1.10 5.52
C GLU A 74 -6.38 -1.26 6.30
N VAL A 75 -6.31 -1.37 7.64
CA VAL A 75 -7.50 -1.49 8.50
C VAL A 75 -8.43 -0.30 8.34
N ILE A 76 -7.90 0.93 8.36
CA ILE A 76 -8.68 2.16 8.17
C ILE A 76 -9.29 2.18 6.75
N GLY A 77 -8.56 1.72 5.73
CA GLY A 77 -9.09 1.62 4.37
C GLY A 77 -10.27 0.64 4.25
N TYR A 78 -10.22 -0.50 4.95
CA TYR A 78 -11.34 -1.45 5.01
C TYR A 78 -12.51 -0.92 5.85
N ILE A 79 -12.23 -0.16 6.93
CA ILE A 79 -13.27 0.55 7.69
C ILE A 79 -13.94 1.61 6.81
N GLY A 80 -13.18 2.35 6.01
CA GLY A 80 -13.71 3.29 5.01
C GLY A 80 -14.65 2.61 4.01
N ARG A 81 -14.32 1.41 3.54
CA ARG A 81 -15.20 0.58 2.70
C ARG A 81 -16.51 0.18 3.39
N ILE A 82 -16.45 -0.16 4.68
CA ILE A 82 -17.64 -0.49 5.47
C ILE A 82 -18.51 0.76 5.65
N LEU A 83 -17.88 1.91 5.92
CA LEU A 83 -18.58 3.18 6.06
C LEU A 83 -19.26 3.59 4.74
N LEU A 84 -18.61 3.35 3.60
CA LEU A 84 -19.19 3.58 2.27
C LEU A 84 -20.36 2.65 1.94
N HIS A 85 -20.39 1.44 2.51
CA HIS A 85 -21.54 0.55 2.35
C HIS A 85 -22.77 1.08 3.10
N ASN A 86 -22.57 1.63 4.31
CA ASN A 86 -23.68 2.17 5.11
C ASN A 86 -24.09 3.58 4.66
N ASN A 87 -23.14 4.39 4.18
CA ASN A 87 -23.40 5.73 3.65
C ASN A 87 -22.56 5.96 2.37
N PRO A 88 -23.13 5.62 1.19
CA PRO A 88 -22.41 5.73 -0.09
C PRO A 88 -22.11 7.17 -0.53
N TYR A 89 -22.61 8.18 0.18
CA TYR A 89 -22.40 9.61 -0.11
C TYR A 89 -21.41 10.28 0.86
N SER A 90 -20.77 9.52 1.76
CA SER A 90 -19.77 10.09 2.66
C SER A 90 -18.44 10.35 1.94
N ASP A 91 -18.18 11.62 1.61
CA ASP A 91 -16.90 12.07 1.06
C ASP A 91 -15.73 11.66 1.97
N ALA A 92 -15.90 11.80 3.29
CA ALA A 92 -14.89 11.42 4.27
C ALA A 92 -14.55 9.92 4.24
N GLY A 93 -15.52 9.05 4.01
CA GLY A 93 -15.29 7.61 3.89
C GLY A 93 -14.50 7.26 2.61
N PHE A 94 -14.82 7.94 1.51
CA PHE A 94 -14.20 7.70 0.21
C PHE A 94 -12.76 8.20 0.18
N GLU A 95 -12.53 9.41 0.69
CA GLU A 95 -11.20 10.00 0.85
C GLU A 95 -10.34 9.18 1.82
N ALA A 96 -10.88 8.78 2.98
CA ALA A 96 -10.16 7.94 3.93
C ALA A 96 -9.75 6.61 3.29
N GLN A 97 -10.65 5.97 2.54
CA GLN A 97 -10.36 4.73 1.83
C GLN A 97 -9.27 4.92 0.77
N ILE A 98 -9.41 5.88 -0.15
CA ILE A 98 -8.43 6.06 -1.22
C ILE A 98 -7.07 6.47 -0.64
N CYS A 99 -7.01 7.43 0.29
CA CYS A 99 -5.75 7.88 0.88
C CYS A 99 -5.03 6.75 1.60
N THR A 100 -5.71 6.04 2.51
CA THR A 100 -5.06 5.00 3.33
C THR A 100 -4.65 3.77 2.54
N LEU A 101 -5.48 3.34 1.57
CA LEU A 101 -5.08 2.27 0.65
C LEU A 101 -3.94 2.72 -0.26
N THR A 102 -3.75 4.03 -0.47
CA THR A 102 -2.66 4.61 -1.29
C THR A 102 -1.34 4.63 -0.57
N ILE A 103 -1.40 4.95 0.70
CA ILE A 103 -0.22 5.01 1.54
C ILE A 103 0.27 3.61 1.95
N ALA A 104 -0.62 2.64 2.11
CA ALA A 104 -0.26 1.32 2.63
C ALA A 104 0.84 0.58 1.81
N PRO A 105 0.79 0.50 0.46
CA PRO A 105 1.84 -0.17 -0.31
C PRO A 105 3.22 0.47 -0.16
N ALA A 106 3.30 1.80 -0.01
CA ALA A 106 4.58 2.50 0.17
C ALA A 106 5.25 2.09 1.50
N PHE A 107 4.47 1.94 2.57
CA PHE A 107 4.99 1.46 3.85
C PHE A 107 5.42 -0.01 3.80
N TRP A 108 4.69 -0.87 3.09
CA TRP A 108 5.11 -2.25 2.86
C TRP A 108 6.41 -2.35 2.05
N SER A 109 6.54 -1.56 0.99
CA SER A 109 7.78 -1.45 0.22
C SER A 109 8.94 -0.98 1.10
N ALA A 110 8.75 0.06 1.92
CA ALA A 110 9.76 0.53 2.86
C ALA A 110 10.22 -0.54 3.86
N ALA A 111 9.30 -1.34 4.40
CA ALA A 111 9.62 -2.46 5.30
C ALA A 111 10.47 -3.54 4.58
N ILE A 112 10.17 -3.85 3.32
CA ILE A 112 10.94 -4.77 2.49
C ILE A 112 12.33 -4.21 2.20
N TYR A 113 12.45 -2.93 1.88
CA TYR A 113 13.73 -2.26 1.62
C TYR A 113 14.64 -2.28 2.84
N LEU A 114 14.09 -2.01 4.04
CA LEU A 114 14.83 -2.08 5.30
C LEU A 114 15.26 -3.51 5.65
N THR A 115 14.45 -4.49 5.29
CA THR A 115 14.78 -5.90 5.50
C THR A 115 15.93 -6.33 4.59
N LEU A 116 15.83 -6.02 3.29
CA LEU A 116 16.89 -6.27 2.32
C LEU A 116 18.16 -5.47 2.66
N LYS A 117 18.06 -4.25 3.20
CA LYS A 117 19.21 -3.50 3.72
C LYS A 117 20.00 -4.34 4.71
N HIS A 118 19.35 -4.96 5.69
CA HIS A 118 20.07 -5.73 6.71
C HIS A 118 20.75 -6.95 6.11
N GLU A 119 20.12 -7.63 5.16
CA GLU A 119 20.72 -8.75 4.44
C GLU A 119 21.90 -8.33 3.56
N VAL A 120 21.79 -7.17 2.91
CA VAL A 120 22.81 -6.63 2.00
C VAL A 120 23.95 -5.95 2.76
N ASN A 121 23.70 -5.34 3.92
CA ASN A 121 24.74 -4.71 4.75
C ASN A 121 25.69 -5.75 5.35
N VAL A 122 25.18 -6.96 5.65
CA VAL A 122 26.04 -8.13 5.96
C VAL A 122 26.99 -8.47 4.79
N LEU A 123 26.69 -7.98 3.59
CA LEU A 123 27.40 -8.23 2.33
C LEU A 123 28.02 -6.95 1.71
N GLY A 124 27.91 -5.78 2.36
CA GLY A 124 28.70 -4.57 2.06
C GLY A 124 28.14 -3.54 1.08
N ILE A 125 26.81 -3.35 0.94
CA ILE A 125 26.24 -2.34 0.01
C ILE A 125 25.15 -1.47 0.67
N GLU A 126 25.23 -0.12 0.53
CA GLU A 126 24.41 0.88 1.25
C GLU A 126 23.37 1.65 0.38
N TYR A 127 22.65 1.01 -0.56
CA TYR A 127 21.74 1.76 -1.47
C TYR A 127 20.22 1.88 -1.15
N PRO A 128 19.63 1.40 -0.04
CA PRO A 128 18.16 1.33 0.05
C PRO A 128 17.45 2.65 0.37
N TYR A 129 18.15 3.68 0.85
CA TYR A 129 17.51 4.95 1.25
C TYR A 129 16.97 5.75 0.07
N ILE A 130 17.62 5.66 -1.10
CA ILE A 130 17.19 6.36 -2.31
C ILE A 130 15.81 5.87 -2.75
N PHE A 131 15.57 4.56 -2.72
CA PHE A 131 14.28 3.97 -3.08
C PHE A 131 13.14 4.39 -2.14
N VAL A 132 13.42 4.48 -0.83
CA VAL A 132 12.44 5.00 0.15
C VAL A 132 12.09 6.45 -0.18
N THR A 133 13.07 7.30 -0.50
CA THR A 133 12.79 8.70 -0.86
C THR A 133 12.02 8.83 -2.17
N CYS A 134 12.29 7.98 -3.16
CA CYS A 134 11.52 7.96 -4.40
C CYS A 134 10.05 7.57 -4.17
N ASP A 135 9.78 6.60 -3.30
CA ASP A 135 8.42 6.20 -2.93
C ASP A 135 7.71 7.26 -2.08
N LEU A 136 8.44 8.04 -1.25
CA LEU A 136 7.86 9.19 -0.53
C LEU A 136 7.46 10.34 -1.47
N ILE A 137 8.25 10.58 -2.52
CA ILE A 137 7.91 11.53 -3.57
C ILE A 137 6.65 11.06 -4.32
N SER A 138 6.59 9.77 -4.67
CA SER A 138 5.42 9.18 -5.32
C SER A 138 4.17 9.30 -4.45
N LEU A 139 4.31 9.10 -3.14
CA LEU A 139 3.24 9.24 -2.16
C LEU A 139 2.70 10.68 -2.12
N SER A 140 3.62 11.65 -2.13
CA SER A 140 3.28 13.08 -2.09
C SER A 140 2.53 13.49 -3.36
N LEU A 141 2.94 12.98 -4.52
CA LEU A 141 2.23 13.16 -5.80
C LEU A 141 0.85 12.50 -5.82
N GLN A 142 0.65 11.40 -5.08
CA GLN A 142 -0.65 10.75 -4.97
C GLN A 142 -1.58 11.42 -3.95
N GLY A 143 -1.03 12.07 -2.92
CA GLY A 143 -1.81 12.77 -1.90
C GLY A 143 -2.19 14.21 -2.27
N ALA A 144 -1.34 14.92 -3.02
CA ALA A 144 -1.58 16.31 -3.43
C ALA A 144 -2.89 16.52 -4.24
N PRO A 145 -3.28 15.62 -5.15
CA PRO A 145 -4.53 15.72 -5.89
C PRO A 145 -5.79 15.78 -5.04
N GLY A 146 -5.81 15.15 -3.86
CA GLY A 146 -6.98 15.18 -2.97
C GLY A 146 -7.36 16.60 -2.55
N GLY A 147 -6.35 17.39 -2.15
CA GLY A 147 -6.56 18.79 -1.77
C GLY A 147 -6.91 19.70 -2.96
N LEU A 148 -6.33 19.43 -4.13
CA LEU A 148 -6.62 20.17 -5.37
C LEU A 148 -8.04 19.90 -5.87
N THR A 149 -8.49 18.65 -5.81
CA THR A 149 -9.83 18.25 -6.27
C THR A 149 -10.91 18.75 -5.31
N ALA A 150 -10.65 18.73 -4.00
CA ALA A 150 -11.55 19.30 -2.98
C ALA A 150 -11.71 20.84 -3.11
N SER A 151 -10.71 21.52 -3.66
CA SER A 151 -10.74 22.98 -3.86
C SER A 151 -11.13 23.40 -5.28
N ALA A 152 -11.28 22.46 -6.21
CA ALA A 152 -11.55 22.74 -7.61
C ALA A 152 -13.04 23.06 -7.85
N THR A 153 -13.32 24.24 -8.39
CA THR A 153 -14.66 24.63 -8.85
C THR A 153 -14.90 24.30 -10.33
N THR A 154 -13.88 23.84 -11.05
CA THR A 154 -13.93 23.55 -12.48
C THR A 154 -13.59 22.07 -12.79
N PRO A 155 -14.21 21.48 -13.83
CA PRO A 155 -13.92 20.10 -14.26
C PRO A 155 -12.45 19.86 -14.62
N ASP A 156 -11.76 20.88 -15.15
CA ASP A 156 -10.35 20.81 -15.54
C ASP A 156 -9.41 20.62 -14.33
N GLY A 157 -9.77 21.18 -13.17
CA GLY A 157 -9.01 20.99 -11.92
C GLY A 157 -9.04 19.55 -11.44
N ALA A 158 -10.21 18.89 -11.53
CA ALA A 158 -10.36 17.48 -11.18
C ALA A 158 -9.60 16.55 -12.16
N ALA A 159 -9.64 16.85 -13.46
CA ALA A 159 -8.88 16.09 -14.46
C ALA A 159 -7.37 16.21 -14.24
N THR A 160 -6.89 17.41 -13.89
CA THR A 160 -5.48 17.65 -13.57
C THR A 160 -5.04 16.88 -12.33
N GLY A 161 -5.86 16.86 -11.27
CA GLY A 161 -5.60 16.07 -10.06
C GLY A 161 -5.47 14.58 -10.38
N SER A 162 -6.40 14.03 -11.18
CA SER A 162 -6.36 12.63 -11.60
C SER A 162 -5.07 12.28 -12.36
N ASN A 163 -4.63 13.13 -13.28
CA ASN A 163 -3.38 12.94 -14.03
C ASN A 163 -2.13 12.97 -13.12
N VAL A 164 -2.10 13.85 -12.12
CA VAL A 164 -0.99 13.90 -11.14
C VAL A 164 -0.98 12.65 -10.26
N MET A 165 -2.14 12.15 -9.85
CA MET A 165 -2.25 10.89 -9.11
C MET A 165 -1.71 9.72 -9.94
N LEU A 166 -2.10 9.62 -11.22
CA LEU A 166 -1.64 8.59 -12.14
C LEU A 166 -0.12 8.64 -12.34
N ALA A 167 0.46 9.84 -12.46
CA ALA A 167 1.90 10.01 -12.57
C ALA A 167 2.64 9.46 -11.33
N GLY A 168 2.08 9.68 -10.13
CA GLY A 168 2.62 9.13 -8.89
C GLY A 168 2.59 7.59 -8.85
N ILE A 169 1.50 6.98 -9.31
CA ILE A 169 1.36 5.51 -9.40
C ILE A 169 2.40 4.94 -10.38
N VAL A 170 2.52 5.52 -11.57
CA VAL A 170 3.49 5.07 -12.60
C VAL A 170 4.92 5.18 -12.07
N TRP A 171 5.26 6.29 -11.43
CA TRP A 171 6.58 6.48 -10.81
C TRP A 171 6.88 5.40 -9.76
N GLN A 172 5.91 5.10 -8.90
CA GLN A 172 6.04 4.07 -7.87
C GLN A 172 6.24 2.66 -8.45
N VAL A 173 5.55 2.31 -9.53
CA VAL A 173 5.73 1.01 -10.19
C VAL A 173 7.12 0.90 -10.82
N ILE A 174 7.63 1.98 -11.43
CA ILE A 174 8.97 2.02 -12.03
C ILE A 174 10.04 1.84 -10.95
N THR A 175 9.97 2.60 -9.84
CA THR A 175 10.95 2.52 -8.74
C THR A 175 10.97 1.11 -8.13
N LEU A 176 9.79 0.53 -7.89
CA LEU A 176 9.64 -0.82 -7.36
C LEU A 176 10.17 -1.88 -8.33
N THR A 177 9.97 -1.72 -9.64
CA THR A 177 10.49 -2.63 -10.67
C THR A 177 12.01 -2.62 -10.70
N VAL A 178 12.65 -1.44 -10.69
CA VAL A 178 14.11 -1.31 -10.65
C VAL A 178 14.68 -1.95 -9.39
N PHE A 179 14.03 -1.72 -8.25
CA PHE A 179 14.42 -2.34 -6.99
C PHE A 179 14.33 -3.88 -7.04
N GLY A 180 13.23 -4.42 -7.58
CA GLY A 180 13.05 -5.85 -7.79
C GLY A 180 14.15 -6.45 -8.66
N GLY A 181 14.48 -5.78 -9.77
CA GLY A 181 15.58 -6.17 -10.66
C GLY A 181 16.94 -6.18 -9.96
N MET A 182 17.26 -5.14 -9.19
CA MET A 182 18.49 -5.08 -8.39
C MET A 182 18.55 -6.20 -7.33
N SER A 183 17.43 -6.48 -6.65
CA SER A 183 17.34 -7.54 -5.65
C SER A 183 17.58 -8.93 -6.27
N ILE A 184 17.00 -9.19 -7.45
CA ILE A 184 17.23 -10.43 -8.21
C ILE A 184 18.69 -10.52 -8.65
N HIS A 185 19.25 -9.45 -9.22
CA HIS A 185 20.65 -9.43 -9.67
C HIS A 185 21.62 -9.70 -8.52
N PHE A 186 21.38 -9.09 -7.36
CA PHE A 186 22.16 -9.34 -6.15
C PHE A 186 22.07 -10.80 -5.70
N PHE A 187 20.87 -11.39 -5.73
CA PHE A 187 20.67 -12.78 -5.37
C PHE A 187 21.38 -13.75 -6.32
N LEU A 188 21.29 -13.52 -7.63
CA LEU A 188 22.00 -14.30 -8.63
C LEU A 188 23.52 -14.21 -8.43
N ARG A 189 24.03 -13.01 -8.10
CA ARG A 189 25.45 -12.81 -7.81
C ARG A 189 25.91 -13.61 -6.59
N ILE A 190 25.13 -13.64 -5.50
CA ILE A 190 25.48 -14.44 -4.32
C ILE A 190 25.49 -15.93 -4.65
N LYS A 191 24.49 -16.42 -5.39
CA LYS A 191 24.40 -17.84 -5.77
C LYS A 191 25.59 -18.27 -6.64
N SER A 192 26.10 -17.37 -7.48
CA SER A 192 27.24 -17.62 -8.36
C SER A 192 28.61 -17.37 -7.71
N THR A 193 28.67 -16.77 -6.51
CA THR A 193 29.94 -16.49 -5.83
C THR A 193 30.46 -17.72 -5.07
N PRO A 194 31.74 -18.11 -5.23
CA PRO A 194 32.31 -19.23 -4.49
C PRO A 194 32.24 -19.03 -2.97
N LYS A 195 31.77 -20.06 -2.25
CA LYS A 195 31.54 -20.04 -0.79
C LYS A 195 32.74 -19.60 0.06
N TYR A 196 33.96 -19.66 -0.47
CA TYR A 196 35.20 -19.28 0.23
C TYR A 196 35.38 -17.75 0.40
N GLN A 197 34.73 -16.93 -0.42
CA GLN A 197 34.81 -15.46 -0.33
C GLN A 197 33.76 -14.85 0.64
N LEU A 198 32.84 -15.67 1.16
CA LEU A 198 31.82 -15.24 2.10
C LEU A 198 32.36 -15.32 3.53
N SER A 199 32.04 -14.31 4.36
CA SER A 199 32.39 -14.34 5.78
C SER A 199 31.79 -15.57 6.46
N VAL A 200 32.48 -16.14 7.46
CA VAL A 200 32.04 -17.32 8.22
C VAL A 200 30.61 -17.13 8.79
N ARG A 201 30.24 -15.89 9.15
CA ARG A 201 28.89 -15.53 9.59
C ARG A 201 27.87 -15.60 8.44
N ALA A 202 28.20 -15.10 7.25
CA ALA A 202 27.33 -15.16 6.09
C ALA A 202 27.06 -16.61 5.64
N GLN A 203 28.07 -17.48 5.70
CA GLN A 203 27.91 -18.89 5.36
C GLN A 203 26.93 -19.61 6.32
N LYS A 204 27.04 -19.38 7.63
CA LYS A 204 26.16 -19.97 8.63
C LYS A 204 24.71 -19.48 8.51
N VAL A 205 24.51 -18.22 8.13
CA VAL A 205 23.17 -17.67 7.85
C VAL A 205 22.58 -18.27 6.57
N TRP A 206 23.40 -18.42 5.52
CA TRP A 206 22.97 -18.99 4.24
C TRP A 206 22.54 -20.45 4.32
N GLU A 207 23.17 -21.24 5.19
CA GLU A 207 22.84 -22.66 5.43
C GLU A 207 21.60 -22.85 6.32
N SER A 208 21.14 -21.80 7.00
CA SER A 208 19.97 -21.87 7.87
C SER A 208 18.67 -21.94 7.08
N ARG A 209 17.84 -22.95 7.34
CA ARG A 209 16.48 -23.07 6.79
C ARG A 209 15.61 -21.85 7.13
N LYS A 210 15.83 -21.21 8.29
CA LYS A 210 15.08 -20.03 8.73
C LYS A 210 15.31 -18.83 7.81
N PHE A 211 16.52 -18.69 7.27
CA PHE A 211 16.85 -17.62 6.33
C PHE A 211 16.11 -17.78 5.00
N TRP A 212 16.03 -19.01 4.47
CA TRP A 212 15.28 -19.29 3.25
C TRP A 212 13.78 -19.08 3.39
N VAL A 213 13.19 -19.46 4.53
CA VAL A 213 11.76 -19.19 4.82
C VAL A 213 11.51 -17.70 4.93
N PHE A 214 12.37 -16.96 5.65
CA PHE A 214 12.27 -15.50 5.77
C PHE A 214 12.38 -14.79 4.41
N ARG A 215 13.34 -15.22 3.57
CA ARG A 215 13.51 -14.68 2.22
C ARG A 215 12.31 -15.00 1.33
N GLY A 216 11.79 -16.23 1.40
CA GLY A 216 10.57 -16.62 0.68
C GLY A 216 9.39 -15.74 1.07
N SER A 217 9.21 -15.48 2.37
CA SER A 217 8.16 -14.56 2.86
C SER A 217 8.33 -13.14 2.33
N ASN A 218 9.56 -12.60 2.32
CA ASN A 218 9.82 -11.28 1.75
C ASN A 218 9.54 -11.22 0.24
N ALA A 219 9.91 -12.26 -0.50
CA ALA A 219 9.65 -12.33 -1.94
C ALA A 219 8.14 -12.37 -2.24
N VAL A 220 7.38 -13.17 -1.49
CA VAL A 220 5.91 -13.21 -1.60
C VAL A 220 5.32 -11.83 -1.29
N SER A 221 5.75 -11.19 -0.19
CA SER A 221 5.29 -9.86 0.21
C SER A 221 5.57 -8.81 -0.88
N PHE A 222 6.74 -8.87 -1.50
CA PHE A 222 7.12 -8.00 -2.60
C PHE A 222 6.22 -8.21 -3.83
N ILE A 223 6.00 -9.46 -4.24
CA ILE A 223 5.14 -9.79 -5.38
C ILE A 223 3.70 -9.32 -5.13
N THR A 224 3.15 -9.54 -3.94
CA THR A 224 1.79 -9.07 -3.61
C THR A 224 1.69 -7.55 -3.60
N THR A 225 2.72 -6.85 -3.09
CA THR A 225 2.76 -5.38 -3.09
C THR A 225 2.88 -4.86 -4.52
N TYR A 226 3.74 -5.48 -5.33
CA TYR A 226 3.92 -5.14 -6.74
C TYR A 226 2.63 -5.31 -7.54
N ALA A 227 1.97 -6.47 -7.42
CA ALA A 227 0.69 -6.73 -8.07
C ALA A 227 -0.33 -5.65 -7.69
N ARG A 228 -0.42 -5.31 -6.40
CA ARG A 228 -1.33 -4.27 -5.92
C ARG A 228 -1.01 -2.89 -6.49
N CYS A 229 0.25 -2.52 -6.66
CA CYS A 229 0.64 -1.26 -7.30
C CYS A 229 0.29 -1.23 -8.79
N VAL A 230 0.33 -2.37 -9.48
CA VAL A 230 0.03 -2.47 -10.92
C VAL A 230 -1.49 -2.47 -11.21
N TYR A 231 -2.30 -3.10 -10.35
CA TYR A 231 -3.76 -3.16 -10.51
C TYR A 231 -4.51 -1.92 -10.01
N ARG A 232 -3.76 -0.91 -9.57
CA ARG A 232 -4.28 0.30 -8.97
C ARG A 232 -4.65 1.34 -10.02
#